data_AF-A0A091MUE3-F1
#
_entry.id   AF-A0A091MUE3-F1
#
_cell.length_a   1.000
_cell.length_b   1.000
_cell.length_c   1.000
_cell.angle_alpha   90.00
_cell.angle_beta   90.00
_cell.angle_gamma   90.00
#
_symmetry.space_group_name_H-M   'P 1'
#
loop_
_entity.id
_entity.type
_entity.pdbx_description
1 polymer ?
#
loop_
_entity_poly.entity_id
_entity_poly.type
_entity_poly.pdbx_seq_one_letter_code
_entity_poly.pdbx_strand_id
1 'polypeptide(L)'
;DPDSGDNGLLLYSLVNNQRSEFDIDENTGQIFTVSVAGKTGTFYLEVEAADQGTRRLTARTTVNVTIDSSSSNNIVVMVLNQKINVVERNSAEVKRVLEDKLTWNVYIIDVDSNESERKARSTTDVTYVKIIAFDDANQEVPAEDVKRKLREQKSKIETELEAVFSASVIAEIEETPADSATPELIATIVLGVLLACTLTAFLVYVVITKKKKRKYYQQHLVKQQAEITGGIDNLYAADQNGSRTSVGELEHTNN
;
A
#
# COMPACT_ATOMS: atom_id res chain seq x y z
N ASP A 1 11.97 5.72 -44.50
CA ASP A 1 12.11 5.75 -45.96
C ASP A 1 12.57 7.16 -46.37
N PRO A 2 13.59 7.36 -47.24
CA PRO A 2 13.97 8.69 -47.70
C PRO A 2 13.02 9.26 -48.77
N ASP A 3 11.91 8.58 -49.07
CA ASP A 3 10.95 9.03 -50.05
C ASP A 3 10.11 10.21 -49.55
N SER A 4 9.90 11.19 -50.45
CA SER A 4 9.11 12.40 -50.22
C SER A 4 7.73 12.28 -50.88
N GLY A 5 6.70 12.90 -50.31
CA GLY A 5 5.32 12.82 -50.83
C GLY A 5 4.59 11.56 -50.34
N ASP A 6 3.61 11.07 -51.10
CA ASP A 6 2.76 9.92 -50.71
C ASP A 6 3.56 8.63 -50.47
N ASN A 7 4.72 8.47 -51.13
CA ASN A 7 5.62 7.34 -50.91
C ASN A 7 6.33 7.40 -49.53
N GLY A 8 6.35 8.57 -48.88
CA GLY A 8 6.86 8.72 -47.52
C GLY A 8 5.82 8.43 -46.43
N LEU A 9 4.54 8.27 -46.81
CA LEU A 9 3.44 7.93 -45.90
C LEU A 9 3.29 6.41 -45.84
N LEU A 10 3.60 5.84 -44.68
CA LEU A 10 3.49 4.41 -44.42
C LEU A 10 2.20 4.11 -43.66
N LEU A 11 1.50 3.05 -44.08
CA LEU A 11 0.41 2.45 -43.33
C LEU A 11 0.89 1.15 -42.68
N TYR A 12 0.58 1.00 -41.40
CA TYR A 12 0.96 -0.16 -40.59
C TYR A 12 -0.23 -1.09 -40.37
N SER A 13 0.02 -2.40 -40.40
CA SER A 13 -1.01 -3.40 -40.12
C SER A 13 -0.44 -4.68 -39.52
N LEU A 14 -1.30 -5.46 -38.86
CA LEU A 14 -0.99 -6.80 -38.38
C LEU A 14 -1.48 -7.84 -39.40
N VAL A 15 -0.55 -8.55 -40.05
CA VAL A 15 -0.83 -9.41 -41.23
C VAL A 15 -1.71 -10.61 -40.88
N ASN A 16 -1.58 -11.12 -39.66
CA ASN A 16 -2.24 -12.34 -39.20
C ASN A 16 -2.96 -12.11 -37.86
N ASN A 17 -3.66 -10.98 -37.71
CA ASN A 17 -4.34 -10.60 -36.46
C ASN A 17 -5.62 -11.40 -36.17
N GLN A 18 -5.53 -12.73 -36.17
CA GLN A 18 -6.64 -13.60 -35.74
C GLN A 18 -6.92 -13.51 -34.23
N ARG A 19 -6.00 -12.88 -33.51
CA ARG A 19 -5.91 -12.80 -32.06
C ARG A 19 -6.24 -11.37 -31.65
N SER A 20 -7.45 -11.12 -31.18
CA SER A 20 -7.93 -9.80 -30.68
C SER A 20 -7.22 -9.34 -29.39
N GLU A 21 -6.00 -9.80 -29.15
CA GLU A 21 -5.13 -9.47 -28.03
C GLU A 21 -4.41 -8.15 -28.25
N PHE A 22 -4.10 -7.82 -29.51
CA PHE A 22 -3.31 -6.68 -29.90
C PHE A 22 -3.94 -5.95 -31.09
N ASP A 23 -3.67 -4.66 -31.17
CA ASP A 23 -4.05 -3.81 -32.28
C ASP A 23 -2.88 -2.88 -32.64
N ILE A 24 -2.93 -2.27 -33.83
CA ILE A 24 -1.91 -1.32 -34.29
C ILE A 24 -2.58 -0.09 -34.88
N ASP A 25 -2.12 1.10 -34.48
CA ASP A 25 -2.53 2.33 -35.15
C ASP A 25 -1.88 2.40 -36.53
N GLU A 26 -2.72 2.49 -37.55
CA GLU A 26 -2.31 2.40 -38.95
C GLU A 26 -1.37 3.53 -39.39
N ASN A 27 -1.37 4.68 -38.71
CA ASN A 27 -0.61 5.87 -39.13
C ASN A 27 0.72 6.00 -38.39
N THR A 28 0.77 5.54 -37.13
CA THR A 28 1.92 5.67 -36.25
C THR A 28 2.71 4.38 -36.08
N GLY A 29 2.07 3.23 -36.35
CA GLY A 29 2.64 1.92 -36.08
C GLY A 29 2.66 1.57 -34.59
N GLN A 30 2.01 2.35 -33.72
CA GLN A 30 1.93 2.07 -32.30
C GLN A 30 1.09 0.81 -32.06
N ILE A 31 1.67 -0.19 -31.39
CA ILE A 31 0.99 -1.43 -31.03
C ILE A 31 0.35 -1.26 -29.64
N PHE A 32 -0.92 -1.62 -29.53
CA PHE A 32 -1.69 -1.57 -28.29
C PHE A 32 -2.07 -2.98 -27.83
N THR A 33 -2.08 -3.17 -26.53
CA THR A 33 -2.70 -4.34 -25.91
C THR A 33 -4.21 -4.11 -25.79
N VAL A 34 -5.01 -4.97 -26.40
CA VAL A 34 -6.49 -4.94 -26.34
C VAL A 34 -7.00 -5.77 -25.16
N SER A 35 -6.61 -7.04 -25.08
CA SER A 35 -6.99 -7.92 -23.97
C SER A 35 -6.10 -9.14 -23.87
N VAL A 36 -5.37 -9.23 -22.75
CA VAL A 36 -4.44 -10.31 -22.45
C VAL A 36 -4.68 -10.93 -21.07
N ALA A 37 -5.83 -10.66 -20.47
CA ALA A 37 -6.19 -11.17 -19.16
C ALA A 37 -6.13 -12.71 -19.14
N GLY A 38 -5.37 -13.26 -18.19
CA GLY A 38 -5.18 -14.71 -18.03
C GLY A 38 -4.30 -15.36 -19.11
N LYS A 39 -3.60 -14.59 -19.94
CA LYS A 39 -2.66 -15.10 -20.95
C LYS A 39 -1.23 -15.00 -20.42
N THR A 40 -0.40 -15.97 -20.79
CA THR A 40 1.04 -15.99 -20.53
C THR A 40 1.78 -16.56 -21.74
N GLY A 41 3.06 -16.23 -21.87
CA GLY A 41 3.95 -16.69 -22.94
C GLY A 41 4.19 -15.63 -24.03
N THR A 42 4.89 -16.05 -25.09
CA THR A 42 5.32 -15.16 -26.18
C THR A 42 4.36 -15.20 -27.35
N PHE A 43 3.93 -14.02 -27.78
CA PHE A 43 3.11 -13.77 -28.96
C PHE A 43 3.99 -13.18 -30.06
N TYR A 44 3.88 -13.72 -31.26
CA TYR A 44 4.64 -13.29 -32.42
C TYR A 44 3.71 -12.49 -33.34
N LEU A 45 3.89 -11.18 -33.39
CA LEU A 45 3.09 -10.27 -34.20
C LEU A 45 3.82 -9.99 -35.51
N GLU A 46 3.25 -10.39 -36.63
CA GLU A 46 3.75 -10.03 -37.95
C GLU A 46 3.22 -8.65 -38.33
N VAL A 47 4.10 -7.65 -38.33
CA VAL A 47 3.79 -6.25 -38.67
C VAL A 47 4.20 -6.00 -40.12
N GLU A 48 3.28 -5.44 -40.90
CA GLU A 48 3.53 -4.96 -42.25
C GLU A 48 3.48 -3.44 -42.30
N ALA A 49 4.45 -2.84 -42.98
CA ALA A 49 4.43 -1.44 -43.41
C ALA A 49 4.24 -1.40 -44.92
N ALA A 50 3.28 -0.61 -45.40
CA ALA A 50 2.96 -0.43 -46.81
C ALA A 50 3.06 1.04 -47.20
N ASP A 51 3.74 1.35 -48.30
CA ASP A 51 3.69 2.69 -48.88
C ASP A 51 2.33 2.97 -49.55
N GLN A 52 2.09 4.24 -49.88
CA GLN A 52 0.88 4.66 -50.62
C GLN A 52 1.14 4.90 -52.11
N GLY A 53 2.21 4.32 -52.66
CA GLY A 53 2.52 4.44 -54.08
C GLY A 53 1.47 3.77 -54.98
N THR A 54 1.40 4.20 -56.25
CA THR A 54 0.51 3.57 -57.25
C THR A 54 0.81 2.07 -57.44
N ARG A 55 2.06 1.66 -57.18
CA ARG A 55 2.47 0.26 -57.01
C ARG A 55 2.94 0.09 -55.58
N ARG A 56 2.05 -0.36 -54.71
CA ARG A 56 2.34 -0.52 -53.29
C ARG A 56 3.52 -1.46 -53.05
N LEU A 57 4.55 -0.99 -52.39
CA LEU A 57 5.59 -1.85 -51.82
C LEU A 57 5.27 -2.11 -50.35
N THR A 58 5.60 -3.32 -49.89
CA THR A 58 5.41 -3.70 -48.49
C THR A 58 6.68 -4.30 -47.91
N ALA A 59 6.89 -4.07 -46.62
CA ALA A 59 7.94 -4.67 -45.82
C ALA A 59 7.32 -5.28 -44.56
N ARG A 60 7.86 -6.41 -44.09
CA ARG A 60 7.35 -7.12 -42.91
C ARG A 60 8.44 -7.35 -41.88
N THR A 61 8.05 -7.34 -40.62
CA THR A 61 8.90 -7.70 -39.49
C THR A 61 8.08 -8.46 -38.43
N THR A 62 8.77 -9.13 -37.51
CA THR A 62 8.15 -9.82 -36.38
C THR A 62 8.45 -9.07 -35.09
N VAL A 63 7.39 -8.68 -34.37
CA VAL A 63 7.47 -8.13 -33.02
C VAL A 63 7.12 -9.23 -32.02
N ASN A 64 8.03 -9.51 -31.10
CA ASN A 64 7.83 -10.50 -30.05
C ASN A 64 7.28 -9.80 -28.81
N VAL A 65 6.07 -10.17 -28.38
CA VAL A 65 5.45 -9.67 -27.16
C VAL A 65 5.40 -10.80 -26.14
N THR A 66 6.16 -10.67 -25.06
CA THR A 66 6.12 -11.63 -23.95
C THR A 66 5.14 -11.13 -22.89
N ILE A 67 4.22 -11.99 -22.50
CA ILE A 67 3.29 -11.74 -21.41
C ILE A 67 3.67 -12.65 -20.26
N ASP A 68 4.15 -12.07 -19.18
CA ASP A 68 4.44 -12.80 -17.95
C ASP A 68 3.32 -12.59 -16.94
N SER A 69 3.04 -13.61 -16.12
CA SER A 69 2.13 -13.51 -14.99
C SER A 69 2.78 -12.78 -13.80
N SER A 70 3.55 -11.73 -14.09
CA SER A 70 4.37 -11.05 -13.11
C SER A 70 3.48 -10.36 -12.08
N SER A 71 3.87 -10.45 -10.81
CA SER A 71 3.16 -9.75 -9.76
C SER A 71 3.54 -8.27 -9.78
N SER A 72 2.58 -7.37 -9.57
CA SER A 72 2.89 -5.95 -9.33
C SER A 72 3.80 -5.74 -8.10
N ASN A 73 3.93 -6.76 -7.24
CA ASN A 73 4.68 -6.69 -5.99
C ASN A 73 6.21 -6.71 -6.19
N ASN A 74 6.72 -7.21 -7.32
CA ASN A 74 8.17 -7.20 -7.58
C ASN A 74 8.63 -6.04 -8.47
N ILE A 75 7.72 -5.14 -8.83
CA ILE A 75 8.09 -3.91 -9.54
C ILE A 75 8.89 -3.02 -8.59
N VAL A 76 10.06 -2.58 -9.03
CA VAL A 76 10.91 -1.63 -8.33
C VAL A 76 10.87 -0.29 -9.05
N VAL A 77 10.72 0.79 -8.29
CA VAL A 77 10.75 2.15 -8.84
C VAL A 77 12.12 2.75 -8.56
N MET A 78 12.85 3.08 -9.62
CA MET A 78 14.10 3.83 -9.56
C MET A 78 13.82 5.29 -9.93
N VAL A 79 14.34 6.22 -9.14
CA VAL A 79 14.18 7.66 -9.36
C VAL A 79 15.50 8.21 -9.87
N LEU A 80 15.46 8.83 -11.04
CA LEU A 80 16.59 9.50 -11.67
C LEU A 80 16.39 11.01 -11.64
N ASN A 81 17.42 11.76 -11.28
CA ASN A 81 17.45 13.23 -11.35
C ASN A 81 17.58 13.78 -12.79
N GLN A 82 16.93 13.14 -13.76
CA GLN A 82 16.98 13.48 -15.17
C GLN A 82 15.57 13.76 -15.69
N LYS A 83 15.47 14.58 -16.75
CA LYS A 83 14.20 14.83 -17.45
C LYS A 83 13.69 13.58 -18.15
N ILE A 84 12.37 13.39 -18.15
CA ILE A 84 11.72 12.22 -18.76
C ILE A 84 12.13 12.02 -20.22
N ASN A 85 12.13 13.08 -21.02
CA ASN A 85 12.48 13.02 -22.43
C ASN A 85 13.95 12.58 -22.67
N VAL A 86 14.84 12.82 -21.72
CA VAL A 86 16.24 12.37 -21.76
C VAL A 86 16.33 10.90 -21.37
N VAL A 87 15.58 10.48 -20.35
CA VAL A 87 15.53 9.08 -19.90
C VAL A 87 14.89 8.19 -20.97
N GLU A 88 13.74 8.57 -21.52
CA GLU A 88 13.04 7.81 -22.58
C GLU A 88 13.91 7.62 -23.82
N ARG A 89 14.58 8.70 -24.28
CA ARG A 89 15.46 8.65 -25.45
C ARG A 89 16.64 7.69 -25.26
N ASN A 90 17.13 7.54 -24.04
CA ASN A 90 18.25 6.68 -23.71
C ASN A 90 17.82 5.41 -22.97
N SER A 91 16.53 5.05 -23.00
CA SER A 91 15.96 3.93 -22.24
C SER A 91 16.65 2.60 -22.55
N ALA A 92 17.08 2.38 -23.80
CA ALA A 92 17.85 1.20 -24.20
C ALA A 92 19.21 1.13 -23.49
N GLU A 93 19.91 2.25 -23.36
CA GLU A 93 21.19 2.32 -22.63
C GLU A 93 20.99 2.21 -21.13
N VAL A 94 19.93 2.81 -20.58
CA VAL A 94 19.55 2.64 -19.17
C VAL A 94 19.32 1.15 -18.88
N LYS A 95 18.52 0.48 -19.71
CA LYS A 95 18.31 -0.97 -19.62
C LYS A 95 19.64 -1.72 -19.66
N ARG A 96 20.50 -1.44 -20.65
CA ARG A 96 21.80 -2.11 -20.80
C ARG A 96 22.68 -1.96 -19.56
N VAL A 97 22.77 -0.76 -18.98
CA VAL A 97 23.54 -0.51 -17.75
C VAL A 97 22.96 -1.30 -16.59
N LEU A 98 21.63 -1.33 -16.43
CA LEU A 98 20.99 -2.11 -15.38
C LEU A 98 21.22 -3.62 -15.55
N GLU A 99 21.11 -4.16 -16.77
CA GLU A 99 21.37 -5.58 -17.04
C GLU A 99 22.83 -5.95 -16.74
N ASP A 100 23.78 -5.11 -17.13
CA ASP A 100 25.20 -5.33 -16.85
C ASP A 100 25.51 -5.30 -15.34
N LYS A 101 24.98 -4.33 -14.60
CA LYS A 101 25.25 -4.20 -13.16
C LYS A 101 24.47 -5.18 -12.30
N LEU A 102 23.23 -5.49 -12.70
CA LEU A 102 22.36 -6.40 -11.97
C LEU A 102 22.52 -7.85 -12.41
N THR A 103 23.23 -8.13 -13.51
CA THR A 103 23.42 -9.48 -14.06
C THR A 103 22.11 -10.27 -14.18
N TRP A 104 21.04 -9.57 -14.54
CA TRP A 104 19.67 -10.07 -14.71
C TRP A 104 19.08 -9.41 -15.94
N ASN A 105 18.10 -10.06 -16.54
CA ASN A 105 17.30 -9.45 -17.61
C ASN A 105 16.40 -8.37 -16.98
N VAL A 106 16.45 -7.14 -17.47
CA VAL A 106 15.70 -6.02 -16.90
C VAL A 106 14.71 -5.49 -17.92
N TYR A 107 13.46 -5.35 -17.52
CA TYR A 107 12.41 -4.72 -18.32
C TYR A 107 12.01 -3.41 -17.67
N ILE A 108 12.08 -2.32 -18.45
CA ILE A 108 11.49 -1.04 -18.09
C ILE A 108 10.01 -1.13 -18.46
N ILE A 109 9.15 -1.16 -17.46
CA ILE A 109 7.70 -1.28 -17.61
C ILE A 109 7.08 0.09 -17.91
N ASP A 110 7.58 1.11 -17.25
CA ASP A 110 7.02 2.46 -17.32
C ASP A 110 8.10 3.50 -17.03
N VAL A 111 7.96 4.66 -17.66
CA VAL A 111 8.81 5.82 -17.44
C VAL A 111 7.87 7.01 -17.27
N ASP A 112 7.73 7.47 -16.04
CA ASP A 112 6.81 8.53 -15.68
C ASP A 112 7.53 9.72 -15.03
N SER A 113 6.94 10.90 -15.21
CA SER A 113 7.33 12.09 -14.47
C SER A 113 6.10 12.59 -13.74
N ASN A 114 6.29 13.15 -12.55
CA ASN A 114 5.18 13.62 -11.73
C ASN A 114 4.66 14.97 -12.27
N GLU A 115 3.98 14.96 -13.42
CA GLU A 115 3.34 16.15 -13.99
C GLU A 115 2.17 16.67 -13.15
N SER A 116 1.61 15.84 -12.26
CA SER A 116 0.50 16.15 -11.35
C SER A 116 0.80 17.34 -10.41
N GLU A 117 2.09 17.59 -10.11
CA GLU A 117 2.54 18.67 -9.22
C GLU A 117 2.93 19.97 -9.94
N ARG A 118 2.50 20.22 -11.19
CA ARG A 118 2.69 21.53 -11.86
C ARG A 118 2.17 22.76 -11.07
N LYS A 119 1.46 22.58 -9.94
CA LYS A 119 0.99 23.64 -9.03
C LYS A 119 1.85 23.86 -7.78
N ALA A 120 2.79 22.98 -7.45
CA ALA A 120 3.79 23.23 -6.42
C ALA A 120 5.13 23.50 -7.10
N ARG A 121 5.84 24.53 -6.67
CA ARG A 121 7.20 24.85 -7.16
C ARG A 121 8.19 23.77 -6.71
N SER A 122 8.11 22.55 -7.24
CA SER A 122 9.16 21.55 -7.14
C SER A 122 10.06 21.69 -8.36
N THR A 123 11.30 22.06 -8.13
CA THR A 123 12.32 22.43 -9.13
C THR A 123 13.15 21.25 -9.60
N THR A 124 12.70 20.01 -9.41
CA THR A 124 13.52 18.83 -9.68
C THR A 124 12.98 18.08 -10.89
N ASP A 125 13.70 18.19 -12.00
CA ASP A 125 13.56 17.35 -13.19
C ASP A 125 13.86 15.89 -12.80
N VAL A 126 12.88 15.20 -12.19
CA VAL A 126 13.00 13.79 -11.79
C VAL A 126 12.13 12.91 -12.66
N THR A 127 12.62 11.70 -12.92
CA THR A 127 11.93 10.67 -13.67
C THR A 127 11.88 9.40 -12.84
N TYR A 128 10.71 8.79 -12.79
CA TYR A 128 10.44 7.52 -12.16
C TYR A 128 10.53 6.45 -13.25
N VAL A 129 11.29 5.41 -12.98
CA VAL A 129 11.53 4.29 -13.90
C VAL A 129 11.07 3.03 -13.19
N LYS A 130 9.95 2.47 -13.63
CA LYS A 130 9.42 1.22 -13.09
C LYS A 130 10.09 0.05 -13.80
N ILE A 131 10.78 -0.78 -13.04
CA ILE A 131 11.53 -1.92 -13.57
C ILE A 131 11.09 -3.22 -12.92
N ILE A 132 11.26 -4.30 -13.67
CA ILE A 132 11.18 -5.67 -13.19
C ILE A 132 12.39 -6.45 -13.70
N ALA A 133 12.87 -7.40 -12.91
CA ALA A 133 14.04 -8.21 -13.26
C ALA A 133 13.69 -9.69 -13.30
N PHE A 134 14.35 -10.42 -14.20
CA PHE A 134 14.25 -11.87 -14.35
C PHE A 134 15.65 -12.48 -14.37
N ASP A 135 15.80 -13.63 -13.72
CA ASP A 135 17.05 -14.38 -13.72
C ASP A 135 17.30 -15.11 -15.07
N ASP A 136 18.42 -15.83 -15.16
CA ASP A 136 18.79 -16.60 -16.35
C ASP A 136 17.83 -17.77 -16.63
N ALA A 137 17.05 -18.20 -15.63
CA ALA A 137 16.01 -19.21 -15.77
C ALA A 137 14.64 -18.59 -16.13
N ASN A 138 14.59 -17.28 -16.42
CA ASN A 138 13.39 -16.51 -16.71
C ASN A 138 12.38 -16.53 -15.54
N GLN A 139 12.88 -16.60 -14.31
CA GLN A 139 12.08 -16.45 -13.10
C GLN A 139 12.15 -15.01 -12.60
N GLU A 140 11.00 -14.48 -12.20
CA GLU A 140 10.87 -13.13 -11.65
C GLU A 140 11.71 -13.00 -10.37
N VAL A 141 12.58 -12.00 -10.33
CA VAL A 141 13.43 -11.72 -9.18
C VAL A 141 12.63 -10.90 -8.16
N PRO A 142 12.63 -11.27 -6.86
CA PRO A 142 11.92 -10.51 -5.84
C PRO A 142 12.36 -9.04 -5.78
N ALA A 143 11.42 -8.12 -5.57
CA ALA A 143 11.72 -6.69 -5.48
C ALA A 143 12.85 -6.37 -4.49
N GLU A 144 12.86 -7.02 -3.31
CA GLU A 144 13.89 -6.75 -2.29
C GLU A 144 15.30 -7.15 -2.73
N ASP A 145 15.43 -8.21 -3.54
CA ASP A 145 16.72 -8.59 -4.13
C ASP A 145 17.17 -7.61 -5.20
N VAL A 146 16.24 -7.12 -6.03
CA VAL A 146 16.48 -6.05 -7.00
C VAL A 146 16.92 -4.77 -6.30
N LYS A 147 16.17 -4.30 -5.29
CA LYS A 147 16.52 -3.12 -4.50
C LYS A 147 17.88 -3.28 -3.83
N ARG A 148 18.14 -4.42 -3.19
CA ARG A 148 19.44 -4.70 -2.54
C ARG A 148 20.58 -4.57 -3.55
N LYS A 149 20.47 -5.20 -4.72
CA LYS A 149 21.53 -5.19 -5.74
C LYS A 149 21.71 -3.81 -6.37
N LEU A 150 20.63 -3.05 -6.58
CA LEU A 150 20.69 -1.65 -6.99
C LEU A 150 21.45 -0.79 -5.96
N ARG A 151 21.20 -0.97 -4.66
CA ARG A 151 21.94 -0.27 -3.59
C ARG A 151 23.44 -0.67 -3.59
N GLU A 152 23.73 -1.96 -3.74
CA GLU A 152 25.11 -2.49 -3.79
C GLU A 152 25.90 -1.94 -5.00
N GLN A 153 25.26 -1.79 -6.16
CA GLN A 153 25.90 -1.31 -7.39
C GLN A 153 25.70 0.20 -7.65
N LYS A 154 25.07 0.93 -6.73
CA LYS A 154 24.62 2.32 -6.90
C LYS A 154 25.67 3.21 -7.57
N SER A 155 26.86 3.31 -6.99
CA SER A 155 27.92 4.19 -7.51
C SER A 155 28.36 3.82 -8.93
N LYS A 156 28.37 2.53 -9.29
CA LYS A 156 28.73 2.10 -10.65
C LYS A 156 27.62 2.41 -11.65
N ILE A 157 26.36 2.22 -11.25
CA ILE A 157 25.19 2.56 -12.06
C ILE A 157 25.19 4.07 -12.33
N GLU A 158 25.32 4.89 -11.29
CA GLU A 158 25.38 6.35 -11.43
C GLU A 158 26.52 6.76 -12.38
N THR A 159 27.74 6.24 -12.17
CA THR A 159 28.89 6.57 -13.02
C THR A 159 28.66 6.23 -14.51
N GLU A 160 28.06 5.08 -14.82
CA GLU A 160 27.80 4.73 -16.22
C GLU A 160 26.65 5.53 -16.82
N LEU A 161 25.61 5.80 -16.03
CA LEU A 161 24.50 6.65 -16.47
C LEU A 161 24.96 8.10 -16.66
N GLU A 162 25.94 8.59 -15.91
CA GLU A 162 26.54 9.91 -16.13
C GLU A 162 27.15 10.04 -17.52
N ALA A 163 27.81 8.98 -18.00
CA ALA A 163 28.33 8.93 -19.36
C ALA A 163 27.20 8.89 -20.41
N VAL A 164 26.13 8.13 -20.14
CA VAL A 164 24.95 8.04 -21.04
C VAL A 164 24.24 9.38 -21.16
N PHE A 165 23.97 10.06 -20.04
CA PHE A 165 23.21 11.31 -20.03
C PHE A 165 24.08 12.55 -20.23
N SER A 166 25.41 12.41 -20.16
CA SER A 166 26.35 13.54 -20.19
C SER A 166 26.04 14.60 -19.12
N ALA A 167 25.55 14.15 -17.96
CA ALA A 167 25.12 14.96 -16.83
C ALA A 167 25.30 14.17 -15.54
N SER A 168 25.40 14.85 -14.39
CA SER A 168 25.52 14.14 -13.10
C SER A 168 24.22 13.41 -12.75
N VAL A 169 24.36 12.17 -12.29
CA VAL A 169 23.23 11.26 -12.04
C VAL A 169 23.16 10.90 -10.57
N ILE A 170 21.96 11.04 -10.02
CA ILE A 170 21.58 10.49 -8.73
C ILE A 170 20.50 9.45 -9.04
N ALA A 171 20.77 8.21 -8.64
CA ALA A 171 19.82 7.11 -8.72
C ALA A 171 19.35 6.74 -7.31
N GLU A 172 18.08 7.01 -7.04
CA GLU A 172 17.42 6.61 -5.79
C GLU A 172 16.42 5.48 -6.05
N ILE A 173 16.06 4.78 -4.99
CA ILE A 173 15.07 3.71 -5.05
C ILE A 173 13.90 4.19 -4.22
N GLU A 174 12.71 4.17 -4.79
CA GLU A 174 11.52 4.48 -4.02
C GLU A 174 11.25 3.33 -3.06
N GLU A 175 11.37 3.62 -1.77
CA GLU A 175 10.88 2.72 -0.74
C GLU A 175 9.37 2.94 -0.63
N THR A 176 8.58 2.08 -1.26
CA THR A 176 7.21 1.87 -0.81
C THR A 176 7.31 1.49 0.66
N PRO A 177 6.63 2.18 1.60
CA PRO A 177 6.71 1.85 3.00
C PRO A 177 6.41 0.37 3.18
N ALA A 178 7.45 -0.40 3.56
CA ALA A 178 7.25 -1.72 4.10
C ALA A 178 6.32 -1.52 5.30
N ASP A 179 5.10 -2.03 5.17
CA ASP A 179 4.06 -1.91 6.18
C ASP A 179 3.30 -0.56 6.20
N SER A 180 2.68 -0.16 5.08
CA SER A 180 1.32 0.38 5.23
C SER A 180 0.45 -0.80 5.65
N ALA A 181 0.41 -1.06 6.96
CA ALA A 181 -0.45 -2.09 7.55
C ALA A 181 -1.79 -2.07 6.83
N THR A 182 -2.20 -3.21 6.27
CA THR A 182 -3.48 -3.30 5.56
C THR A 182 -4.56 -2.73 6.50
N PRO A 183 -5.61 -2.07 5.97
CA PRO A 183 -6.67 -1.53 6.82
C PRO A 183 -7.21 -2.55 7.84
N GLU A 184 -7.13 -3.85 7.52
CA GLU A 184 -7.45 -4.98 8.39
C GLU A 184 -6.49 -5.14 9.59
N LEU A 185 -5.17 -5.02 9.38
CA LEU A 185 -4.18 -5.04 10.46
C LEU A 185 -4.32 -3.83 11.38
N ILE A 186 -4.58 -2.65 10.82
CA ILE A 186 -4.85 -1.43 11.61
C ILE A 186 -6.14 -1.62 12.43
N ALA A 187 -7.20 -2.12 11.82
CA ALA A 187 -8.49 -2.35 12.49
C ALA A 187 -8.36 -3.37 13.64
N THR A 188 -7.59 -4.44 13.45
CA THR A 188 -7.38 -5.46 14.50
C THR A 188 -6.56 -4.91 15.68
N ILE A 189 -5.51 -4.13 15.42
CA ILE A 189 -4.72 -3.47 16.49
C ILE A 189 -5.61 -2.49 17.26
N VAL A 190 -6.35 -1.62 16.55
CA VAL A 190 -7.24 -0.63 17.19
C VAL A 190 -8.32 -1.32 18.02
N LEU A 191 -8.95 -2.37 17.50
CA LEU A 191 -9.95 -3.15 18.21
C LEU A 191 -9.37 -3.81 19.47
N GLY A 192 -8.17 -4.40 19.37
CA GLY A 192 -7.47 -5.01 20.51
C GLY A 192 -7.17 -4.00 21.62
N VAL A 193 -6.69 -2.81 21.26
CA VAL A 193 -6.40 -1.72 22.21
C VAL A 193 -7.68 -1.21 22.87
N LEU A 194 -8.76 -1.01 22.11
CA LEU A 194 -10.06 -0.58 22.65
C LEU A 194 -10.64 -1.61 23.63
N LEU A 195 -10.50 -2.91 23.32
CA LEU A 195 -10.97 -3.98 24.18
C LEU A 195 -10.16 -4.04 25.50
N ALA A 196 -8.85 -3.85 25.43
CA ALA A 196 -8.00 -3.76 26.64
C ALA A 196 -8.35 -2.53 27.49
N CYS A 197 -8.55 -1.37 26.88
CA CYS A 197 -8.93 -0.13 27.58
C CYS A 197 -10.30 -0.25 28.26
N THR A 198 -11.27 -0.89 27.61
CA THR A 198 -12.62 -1.08 28.19
C THR A 198 -12.61 -2.09 29.34
N LEU A 199 -11.88 -3.21 29.21
CA LEU A 199 -11.73 -4.19 30.29
C LEU A 199 -11.01 -3.60 31.51
N THR A 200 -9.98 -2.80 31.29
CA THR A 200 -9.24 -2.13 32.39
C THR A 200 -10.13 -1.09 33.09
N ALA A 201 -10.85 -0.26 32.34
CA ALA A 201 -11.81 0.69 32.92
C ALA A 201 -12.92 -0.02 33.73
N PHE A 202 -13.44 -1.14 33.22
CA PHE A 202 -14.43 -1.96 33.92
C PHE A 202 -13.88 -2.56 35.22
N LEU A 203 -12.67 -3.11 35.20
CA LEU A 203 -12.01 -3.62 36.41
C LEU A 203 -11.81 -2.53 37.46
N VAL A 204 -11.36 -1.34 37.04
CA VAL A 204 -11.22 -0.17 37.92
C VAL A 204 -12.58 0.21 38.53
N TYR A 205 -13.64 0.25 37.72
CA TYR A 205 -15.00 0.52 38.19
C TYR A 205 -15.48 -0.52 39.21
N VAL A 206 -15.26 -1.82 38.96
CA VAL A 206 -15.61 -2.90 39.89
C VAL A 206 -14.83 -2.77 41.21
N VAL A 207 -13.54 -2.42 41.16
CA VAL A 207 -12.73 -2.20 42.36
C VAL A 207 -13.23 -1.00 43.15
N ILE A 208 -13.55 0.12 42.49
CA ILE A 208 -14.09 1.33 43.13
C ILE A 208 -15.44 1.03 43.79
N THR A 209 -16.35 0.35 43.08
CA THR A 209 -17.67 0.02 43.61
C THR A 209 -17.59 -0.97 44.77
N LYS A 210 -16.71 -1.98 44.72
CA LYS A 210 -16.43 -2.87 45.86
C LYS A 210 -15.84 -2.11 47.05
N LYS A 211 -14.89 -1.19 46.83
CA LYS A 211 -14.33 -0.33 47.89
C LYS A 211 -15.41 0.57 48.51
N LYS A 212 -16.29 1.17 47.69
CA LYS A 212 -17.40 2.02 48.15
C LYS A 212 -18.41 1.23 48.97
N LYS A 213 -18.81 0.03 48.52
CA LYS A 213 -19.66 -0.88 49.30
C LYS A 213 -18.99 -1.30 50.61
N ARG A 214 -17.71 -1.69 50.60
CA ARG A 214 -16.97 -2.05 51.81
C ARG A 214 -16.92 -0.91 52.82
N LYS A 215 -16.71 0.33 52.36
CA LYS A 215 -16.73 1.53 53.22
C LYS A 215 -18.13 1.76 53.81
N TYR A 216 -19.19 1.62 53.02
CA TYR A 216 -20.57 1.73 53.48
C TYR A 216 -20.91 0.67 54.55
N TYR A 217 -20.55 -0.60 54.33
CA TYR A 217 -20.75 -1.68 55.32
C TYR A 217 -19.98 -1.43 56.61
N GLN A 218 -18.72 -0.99 56.53
CA GLN A 218 -17.93 -0.62 57.72
C GLN A 218 -18.59 0.52 58.50
N GLN A 219 -19.11 1.54 57.81
CA GLN A 219 -19.80 2.66 58.44
C GLN A 219 -21.13 2.23 59.10
N HIS A 220 -21.85 1.29 58.48
CA HIS A 220 -23.06 0.71 59.07
C HIS A 220 -22.75 -0.14 60.31
N LEU A 221 -21.70 -0.96 60.28
CA LEU A 221 -21.26 -1.75 61.43
C LEU A 221 -20.81 -0.85 62.59
N VAL A 222 -20.05 0.20 62.31
CA VAL A 222 -19.63 1.18 63.35
C VAL A 222 -20.84 1.90 63.95
N LYS A 223 -21.84 2.29 63.13
CA LYS A 223 -23.09 2.89 63.63
C LYS A 223 -23.90 1.93 64.49
N GLN A 224 -24.06 0.68 64.05
CA GLN A 224 -24.77 -0.35 64.81
C GLN A 224 -24.04 -0.67 66.13
N GLN A 225 -22.71 -0.70 66.11
CA GLN A 225 -21.91 -0.88 67.31
C GLN A 225 -22.05 0.32 68.26
N ALA A 226 -22.06 1.56 67.75
CA ALA A 226 -22.31 2.76 68.54
C ALA A 226 -23.74 2.80 69.15
N GLU A 227 -24.76 2.31 68.43
CA GLU A 227 -26.13 2.18 68.95
C GLU A 227 -26.23 1.09 70.03
N ILE A 228 -25.50 -0.02 69.90
CA ILE A 228 -25.44 -1.06 70.94
C ILE A 228 -24.72 -0.53 72.19
N THR A 229 -23.58 0.17 72.04
CA THR A 229 -22.86 0.74 73.19
C THR A 229 -23.66 1.87 73.86
N GLY A 230 -24.30 2.76 73.08
CA GLY A 230 -25.18 3.81 73.62
C GLY A 230 -26.50 3.29 74.21
N GLY A 231 -26.95 2.11 73.79
CA GLY A 231 -28.08 1.40 74.40
C GLY A 231 -27.73 0.78 75.75
N ILE A 232 -26.49 0.32 75.94
CA ILE A 232 -26.01 -0.22 77.22
C ILE A 232 -25.81 0.90 78.26
N ASP A 233 -25.32 2.07 77.84
CA ASP A 233 -25.17 3.23 78.74
C ASP A 233 -26.53 3.80 79.21
N ASN A 234 -27.58 3.68 78.38
CA ASN A 234 -28.94 4.11 78.75
C ASN A 234 -29.73 3.10 79.59
N LEU A 235 -29.29 1.84 79.67
CA LEU A 235 -29.93 0.82 80.53
C LEU A 235 -29.55 0.97 82.01
N TYR A 236 -28.52 1.75 82.34
CA TYR A 236 -28.16 2.08 83.72
C TYR A 236 -28.79 3.37 84.24
N ALA A 237 -29.46 4.16 83.38
CA ALA A 237 -30.00 5.47 83.76
C ALA A 237 -31.52 5.52 83.99
N ALA A 238 -32.25 4.42 83.71
CA ALA A 238 -33.71 4.40 83.72
C ALA A 238 -34.30 3.33 84.67
N ASP A 239 -33.97 3.43 85.95
CA ASP A 239 -34.82 2.89 87.03
C ASP A 239 -34.79 3.85 88.22
N GLN A 240 -35.50 4.98 88.11
CA GLN A 240 -36.25 5.57 89.23
C GLN A 240 -37.47 6.34 88.70
N ASN A 241 -38.63 5.91 89.18
CA ASN A 241 -39.89 6.64 89.30
C ASN A 241 -40.71 6.90 88.02
N GLY A 242 -41.67 5.99 87.80
CA GLY A 242 -43.00 6.29 88.32
C GLY A 242 -44.17 6.27 87.33
N SER A 243 -45.06 5.30 87.57
CA SER A 243 -46.53 5.40 87.40
C SER A 243 -47.08 5.19 85.98
N ARG A 244 -47.61 3.99 85.70
CA ARG A 244 -49.07 3.63 85.70
C ARG A 244 -49.85 4.39 84.61
N THR A 245 -50.62 3.79 83.71
CA THR A 245 -51.46 2.59 83.83
C THR A 245 -52.09 2.31 82.47
N SER A 246 -52.28 1.01 82.17
CA SER A 246 -53.49 0.37 81.61
C SER A 246 -54.05 0.86 80.26
N VAL A 247 -54.12 0.04 79.21
CA VAL A 247 -55.09 -1.06 78.95
C VAL A 247 -55.87 -0.68 77.67
N GLY A 248 -56.15 -1.67 76.81
CA GLY A 248 -57.03 -1.56 75.64
C GLY A 248 -56.26 -1.66 74.33
N GLU A 249 -56.01 -2.82 73.72
CA GLU A 249 -56.92 -3.88 73.24
C GLU A 249 -57.64 -3.52 71.92
N LEU A 250 -57.47 -4.41 70.91
CA LEU A 250 -58.28 -4.69 69.69
C LEU A 250 -58.33 -3.55 68.63
N GLU A 251 -58.29 -3.72 67.30
CA GLU A 251 -58.50 -4.80 66.31
C GLU A 251 -57.78 -4.33 65.00
N HIS A 252 -57.18 -5.19 64.16
CA HIS A 252 -57.77 -5.84 62.97
C HIS A 252 -58.70 -4.91 62.13
N THR A 253 -58.68 -4.76 60.81
CA THR A 253 -58.24 -5.58 59.68
C THR A 253 -58.35 -4.73 58.40
N ASN A 254 -57.52 -5.03 57.41
CA ASN A 254 -57.78 -5.08 55.96
C ASN A 254 -58.88 -4.19 55.34
N ASN A 255 -58.47 -3.22 54.51
CA ASN A 255 -58.39 -3.40 53.05
C ASN A 255 -57.42 -2.38 52.46
#